data_AF-A0A7Y5PWH5-F1
#
_entry.id   AF-A0A7Y5PWH5-F1
#
_cell.length_a   1.000
_cell.length_b   1.000
_cell.length_c   1.000
_cell.angle_alpha   90.00
_cell.angle_beta   90.00
_cell.angle_gamma   90.00
#
_symmetry.space_group_name_H-M   'P 1'
#
loop_
_entity.id
_entity.type
_entity.pdbx_description
1 polymer ?
#
loop_
_entity_poly.entity_id
_entity_poly.type
_entity_poly.pdbx_seq_one_letter_code
_entity_poly.pdbx_strand_id
1 'polypeptide(L)'
;MLVGTGIEGQKQTLLYYGVNGPSAQVWAPGSSSFKCVKQPVQRVSPQNSGGTVNTCSGVYAIDFSNYLATKPSAIGNPAFAGEVFNAQLWFRDPPAPSTSSLSNAVQFTMAP
;
A
#
# COMPACT_ATOMS: atom_id res chain seq x y z
N MET A 1 1.22 6.49 11.19
CA MET A 1 2.28 5.73 10.48
C MET A 1 1.67 4.46 9.93
N LEU A 2 2.00 4.08 8.69
CA LEU A 2 1.60 2.81 8.08
C LEU A 2 2.84 1.94 7.86
N VAL A 3 2.75 0.65 8.22
CA VAL A 3 3.87 -0.30 8.17
C VAL A 3 3.40 -1.61 7.55
N GLY A 4 4.22 -2.16 6.66
CA GLY A 4 4.10 -3.54 6.17
C GLY A 4 5.38 -4.30 6.43
N THR A 5 5.27 -5.54 6.90
CA THR A 5 6.40 -6.41 7.26
C THR A 5 6.23 -7.78 6.62
N GLY A 6 7.25 -8.64 6.69
CA GLY A 6 7.17 -9.99 6.14
C GLY A 6 7.25 -10.04 4.61
N ILE A 7 7.77 -8.99 3.98
CA ILE A 7 7.93 -8.89 2.52
C ILE A 7 9.35 -9.23 2.11
N GLU A 8 9.55 -9.60 0.84
CA GLU A 8 10.87 -9.96 0.35
C GLU A 8 11.87 -8.81 0.49
N GLY A 9 13.07 -9.11 0.99
CA GLY A 9 14.16 -8.14 1.14
C GLY A 9 14.78 -7.71 -0.20
N GLN A 10 15.32 -6.49 -0.23
CA GLN A 10 16.00 -5.85 -1.35
C GLN A 10 15.11 -5.74 -2.60
N LYS A 11 13.81 -5.54 -2.41
CA LYS A 11 12.83 -5.39 -3.48
C LYS A 11 12.15 -4.04 -3.45
N GLN A 12 11.61 -3.65 -4.60
CA GLN A 12 10.75 -2.49 -4.71
C GLN A 12 9.37 -2.78 -4.10
N THR A 13 8.85 -1.80 -3.37
CA THR A 13 7.55 -1.81 -2.71
C THR A 13 6.84 -0.48 -2.94
N LEU A 14 5.52 -0.46 -2.75
CA LEU A 14 4.70 0.71 -3.02
C LEU A 14 3.40 0.64 -2.22
N LEU A 15 2.99 1.74 -1.58
CA LEU A 15 1.64 1.84 -1.03
C LEU A 15 0.64 2.33 -2.08
N TYR A 16 -0.46 1.59 -2.23
CA TYR A 16 -1.70 2.07 -2.83
C TYR A 16 -2.64 2.56 -1.73
N TYR A 17 -3.30 3.69 -1.93
CA TYR A 17 -4.38 4.11 -1.04
C TYR A 17 -5.48 4.89 -1.77
N GLY A 18 -6.63 5.08 -1.12
CA GLY A 18 -7.72 5.90 -1.62
C GLY A 18 -8.83 6.08 -0.59
N VAL A 19 -9.85 6.85 -0.96
CA VAL A 19 -10.97 7.25 -0.06
C VAL A 19 -12.32 6.70 -0.50
N ASN A 20 -12.35 5.90 -1.58
CA ASN A 20 -13.59 5.39 -2.19
C ASN A 20 -14.09 4.08 -1.56
N GLY A 21 -13.51 3.66 -0.44
CA GLY A 21 -13.87 2.43 0.25
C GLY A 21 -13.08 1.19 -0.20
N PRO A 22 -13.41 0.02 0.39
CA PRO A 22 -12.79 -1.24 0.08
C PRO A 22 -13.23 -1.81 -1.28
N SER A 23 -12.46 -2.75 -1.78
CA SER A 23 -12.70 -3.52 -3.00
C SER A 23 -12.28 -4.97 -2.81
N ALA A 24 -12.54 -5.83 -3.78
CA ALA A 24 -12.10 -7.22 -3.79
C ALA A 24 -11.85 -7.69 -5.23
N GLN A 25 -10.96 -7.00 -5.94
CA GLN A 25 -10.61 -7.36 -7.32
C GLN A 25 -9.41 -8.31 -7.32
N VAL A 26 -9.46 -9.40 -8.07
CA VAL A 26 -8.29 -10.28 -8.22
C VAL A 26 -7.12 -9.48 -8.80
N TRP A 27 -5.91 -9.61 -8.23
CA TRP A 27 -4.76 -8.79 -8.62
C TRP A 27 -4.26 -9.09 -10.03
N ALA A 28 -4.18 -10.36 -10.38
CA ALA A 28 -3.78 -10.84 -11.69
C ALA A 28 -4.45 -12.20 -11.97
N PRO A 29 -4.67 -12.59 -13.24
CA PRO A 29 -5.21 -13.90 -13.56
C PRO A 29 -4.43 -15.03 -12.88
N GLY A 30 -5.13 -15.91 -12.16
CA GLY A 30 -4.52 -17.01 -11.40
C GLY A 30 -3.88 -16.61 -10.06
N SER A 31 -3.89 -15.34 -9.67
CA SER A 31 -3.40 -14.87 -8.38
C SER A 31 -4.37 -15.19 -7.25
N SER A 32 -3.85 -15.55 -6.08
CA SER A 32 -4.60 -15.59 -4.81
C SER A 32 -4.67 -14.23 -4.11
N SER A 33 -3.97 -13.22 -4.64
CA SER A 33 -3.93 -11.87 -4.08
C SER A 33 -5.06 -11.00 -4.63
N PHE A 34 -5.59 -10.11 -3.79
CA PHE A 34 -6.69 -9.20 -4.13
C PHE A 34 -6.28 -7.74 -3.95
N LYS A 35 -6.71 -6.90 -4.89
CA LYS A 35 -6.73 -5.45 -4.76
C LYS A 35 -7.95 -5.01 -3.97
N CYS A 36 -7.66 -4.54 -2.76
CA CYS A 36 -8.66 -4.19 -1.76
C CYS A 36 -8.92 -2.70 -1.65
N VAL A 37 -8.22 -1.87 -2.43
CA VAL A 37 -8.47 -0.42 -2.52
C VAL A 37 -9.22 -0.09 -3.81
N LYS A 38 -10.40 0.52 -3.68
CA LYS A 38 -11.25 0.88 -4.83
C LYS A 38 -10.65 2.03 -5.64
N GLN A 39 -10.79 1.97 -6.98
CA GLN A 39 -10.35 3.03 -7.89
C GLN A 39 -11.19 4.32 -7.72
N PRO A 40 -10.62 5.51 -8.02
CA PRO A 40 -9.20 5.79 -8.27
C PRO A 40 -8.33 5.60 -7.02
N VAL A 41 -7.06 5.22 -7.23
CA VAL A 41 -6.06 5.04 -6.14
C VAL A 41 -4.87 5.96 -6.35
N GLN A 42 -4.32 6.47 -5.25
CA GLN A 42 -3.04 7.16 -5.22
C GLN A 42 -1.92 6.14 -5.04
N ARG A 43 -0.83 6.33 -5.80
CA ARG A 43 0.44 5.62 -5.62
C ARG A 43 1.36 6.53 -4.84
N VAL A 44 1.89 6.04 -3.72
CA VAL A 44 2.97 6.73 -3.02
C VAL A 44 4.29 6.55 -3.79
N SER A 45 5.37 7.24 -3.45
CA SER A 45 6.66 6.97 -4.10
C SER A 45 7.13 5.55 -3.75
N PRO A 46 7.65 4.77 -4.71
CA PRO A 46 8.19 3.44 -4.42
C PRO A 46 9.39 3.50 -3.46
N GLN A 47 9.52 2.47 -2.61
CA GLN A 47 10.61 2.35 -1.63
C GLN A 47 11.26 0.96 -1.71
N ASN A 48 12.55 0.86 -1.42
CA ASN A 48 13.22 -0.43 -1.25
C ASN A 48 12.84 -1.02 0.11
N SER A 49 12.57 -2.33 0.16
CA SER A 49 12.16 -3.04 1.37
C SER A 49 13.29 -3.28 2.38
N GLY A 50 14.55 -3.02 2.03
CA GLY A 50 15.71 -3.34 2.87
C GLY A 50 15.82 -4.84 3.15
N GLY A 51 16.41 -5.23 4.28
CA GLY A 51 16.51 -6.65 4.67
C GLY A 51 17.43 -7.49 3.77
N THR A 52 17.28 -8.82 3.86
CA THR A 52 18.12 -9.81 3.18
C THR A 52 17.43 -10.39 1.94
N VAL A 53 18.14 -10.47 0.83
CA VAL A 53 17.66 -11.06 -0.44
C VAL A 53 17.13 -12.48 -0.21
N ASN A 54 16.05 -12.86 -0.92
CA ASN A 54 15.41 -14.18 -0.83
C ASN A 54 14.89 -14.54 0.58
N THR A 55 14.66 -13.55 1.45
CA THR A 55 14.04 -13.74 2.76
C THR A 55 12.90 -12.74 2.96
N CYS A 56 11.93 -13.07 3.82
CA CYS A 56 10.81 -12.21 4.18
C CYS A 56 11.16 -11.19 5.29
N SER A 57 12.40 -10.68 5.31
CA SER A 57 12.89 -9.72 6.32
C SER A 57 12.71 -8.25 5.93
N GLY A 58 12.14 -7.98 4.75
CA GLY A 58 11.89 -6.63 4.26
C GLY A 58 10.76 -5.94 5.03
N VAL A 59 10.80 -4.61 5.03
CA VAL A 59 9.83 -3.73 5.68
C VAL A 59 9.52 -2.54 4.78
N TYR A 60 8.25 -2.14 4.78
CA TYR A 60 7.79 -0.87 4.25
C TYR A 60 7.28 0.00 5.41
N ALA A 61 7.64 1.28 5.43
CA ALA A 61 7.15 2.22 6.42
C ALA A 61 6.98 3.61 5.82
N ILE A 62 5.87 4.26 6.18
CA ILE A 62 5.60 5.64 5.80
C ILE A 62 4.88 6.41 6.91
N ASP A 63 5.29 7.66 7.08
CA ASP A 63 4.48 8.66 7.76
C ASP A 63 3.42 9.22 6.79
N PHE A 64 2.23 8.63 6.86
CA PHE A 64 1.12 8.97 5.98
C PHE A 64 0.63 10.41 6.16
N SER A 65 0.65 10.93 7.39
CA SER A 65 0.24 12.31 7.68
C SER A 65 1.23 13.30 7.07
N ASN A 66 2.53 13.07 7.23
CA ASN A 66 3.56 13.89 6.57
C ASN A 66 3.52 13.77 5.05
N TYR A 67 3.24 12.57 4.52
CA TYR A 67 3.04 12.39 3.08
C TYR A 67 1.89 13.25 2.54
N LEU A 68 0.72 13.24 3.21
CA LEU A 68 -0.40 14.08 2.81
C LEU A 68 -0.05 15.57 2.91
N ALA A 69 0.55 16.01 4.01
CA ALA A 69 0.94 17.41 4.21
C ALA A 69 1.90 17.93 3.12
N THR A 70 2.77 17.07 2.57
CA THR A 70 3.77 17.45 1.55
C THR A 70 3.32 17.18 0.11
N LYS A 71 2.11 16.64 -0.10
CA LYS A 71 1.57 16.32 -1.44
C LYS A 71 0.16 16.89 -1.62
N PRO A 72 0.03 18.21 -1.89
CA PRO A 72 -1.27 18.88 -1.99
C PRO A 72 -2.24 18.31 -3.03
N SER A 73 -1.73 17.66 -4.09
CA SER A 73 -2.54 17.03 -5.14
C SER A 73 -2.88 15.56 -4.88
N ALA A 74 -2.49 15.00 -3.73
CA ALA A 74 -2.79 13.61 -3.40
C ALA A 74 -4.28 13.42 -3.07
N ILE A 75 -4.81 12.22 -3.31
CA ILE A 75 -6.20 11.89 -2.96
C ILE A 75 -6.42 12.07 -1.45
N GLY A 76 -7.52 12.69 -1.04
CA GLY A 76 -7.81 12.98 0.37
C GLY A 76 -7.01 14.15 0.94
N ASN A 77 -6.52 15.07 0.08
CA ASN A 77 -6.00 16.36 0.51
C ASN A 77 -6.95 17.52 0.10
N PRO A 78 -7.16 18.52 0.99
CA PRO A 78 -6.68 18.55 2.38
C PRO A 78 -7.37 17.45 3.21
N ALA A 79 -6.64 16.86 4.15
CA ALA A 79 -7.18 15.82 5.01
C ALA A 79 -8.19 16.41 6.01
N PHE A 80 -9.36 15.80 6.12
CA PHE A 80 -10.38 16.22 7.08
C PHE A 80 -10.58 15.17 8.17
N ALA A 81 -10.86 15.62 9.39
CA ALA A 81 -11.26 14.74 10.48
C ALA A 81 -12.48 13.91 10.06
N GLY A 82 -12.43 12.59 10.28
CA GLY A 82 -13.50 11.68 9.89
C GLY A 82 -13.38 11.09 8.48
N GLU A 83 -12.44 11.55 7.65
CA GLU A 83 -12.21 10.97 6.33
C GLU A 83 -11.67 9.53 6.44
N VAL A 84 -12.27 8.60 5.69
CA VAL A 84 -11.93 7.18 5.73
C VAL A 84 -10.97 6.84 4.59
N PHE A 85 -9.79 6.37 4.96
CA PHE A 85 -8.75 5.92 4.04
C PHE A 85 -8.69 4.40 4.01
N ASN A 86 -8.51 3.86 2.81
CA ASN A 86 -8.18 2.45 2.58
C ASN A 86 -6.78 2.39 1.98
N ALA A 87 -5.89 1.63 2.60
CA ALA A 87 -4.49 1.52 2.17
C ALA A 87 -4.05 0.07 2.08
N GLN A 88 -3.20 -0.23 1.12
CA GLN A 88 -2.71 -1.57 0.83
C GLN A 88 -1.30 -1.51 0.25
N LEU A 89 -0.41 -2.34 0.76
CA LEU A 89 0.94 -2.43 0.26
C LEU A 89 1.00 -3.34 -0.96
N TRP A 90 1.64 -2.87 -2.01
CA TRP A 90 2.15 -3.68 -3.12
C TRP A 90 3.62 -4.00 -2.89
N PHE A 91 4.00 -5.23 -3.16
CA PHE A 91 5.38 -5.70 -3.02
C PHE A 91 5.72 -6.72 -4.12
N ARG A 92 7.02 -6.88 -4.41
CA ARG A 92 7.50 -7.92 -5.31
C ARG A 92 7.38 -9.29 -4.67
N ASP A 93 6.92 -10.22 -5.47
CA ASP A 93 6.73 -11.62 -5.11
C ASP A 93 6.99 -12.43 -6.39
N PRO A 94 8.27 -12.79 -6.68
CA PRO A 94 8.67 -13.43 -7.92
C PRO A 94 7.87 -14.69 -8.29
N PRO A 95 7.51 -15.61 -7.37
CA PRO A 95 6.72 -16.79 -7.70
C PRO A 95 5.22 -16.50 -7.93
N ALA A 96 4.71 -15.33 -7.54
CA ALA A 96 3.30 -15.01 -7.71
C ALA A 96 2.97 -14.61 -9.16
N PRO A 97 1.72 -14.84 -9.62
CA PRO A 97 1.24 -14.30 -10.88
C PRO A 97 1.44 -12.77 -10.94
N SER A 98 1.90 -12.27 -12.09
CA SER A 98 2.34 -10.87 -12.25
C SER A 98 3.58 -10.47 -11.43
N THR A 99 4.34 -11.43 -10.87
CA THR A 99 5.59 -11.23 -10.10
C THR A 99 5.44 -10.27 -8.92
N SER A 100 4.23 -10.16 -8.39
CA SER A 100 3.89 -9.25 -7.30
C SER A 100 2.61 -9.67 -6.60
N SER A 101 2.52 -9.28 -5.33
CA SER A 101 1.38 -9.53 -4.46
C SER A 101 1.00 -8.24 -3.73
N LEU A 102 -0.18 -8.26 -3.11
CA LEU A 102 -0.68 -7.19 -2.27
C LEU A 102 -0.85 -7.69 -0.84
N SER A 103 -0.62 -6.82 0.14
CA SER A 103 -0.86 -7.15 1.55
C SER A 103 -2.36 -7.22 1.85
N ASN A 104 -2.73 -7.68 3.04
CA ASN A 104 -4.04 -7.33 3.59
C ASN A 104 -4.15 -5.79 3.65
N ALA A 105 -5.32 -5.27 3.30
CA ALA A 105 -5.58 -3.83 3.38
C ALA A 105 -5.98 -3.42 4.79
N VAL A 106 -5.72 -2.16 5.09
CA VAL A 106 -6.17 -1.49 6.31
C VAL A 106 -7.15 -0.39 5.95
N GLN A 107 -8.18 -0.24 6.76
CA GLN A 107 -9.08 0.91 6.73
C GLN A 107 -8.91 1.68 8.02
N PHE A 108 -8.75 3.00 7.92
CA PHE A 108 -8.61 3.87 9.08
C PHE A 108 -9.27 5.22 8.81
N THR A 109 -9.66 5.89 9.89
CA THR A 109 -10.28 7.21 9.85
C THR A 109 -9.26 8.24 10.28
N MET A 110 -9.18 9.37 9.55
CA MET A 110 -8.31 10.47 9.92
C MET A 110 -8.78 11.09 11.24
N ALA A 111 -7.87 11.17 12.21
CA ALA A 111 -8.12 11.84 13.47
C ALA A 111 -8.16 13.37 13.27
N PRO A 112 -8.72 14.12 14.23
CA PRO A 112 -8.65 15.59 14.24
C PRO A 112 -7.23 16.15 14.22
#